data_AF-A0A8S3XFZ0-F1
#
_entry.id   AF-A0A8S3XFZ0-F1
#
_cell.length_a   1.000
_cell.length_b   1.000
_cell.length_c   1.000
_cell.angle_alpha   90.00
_cell.angle_beta   90.00
_cell.angle_gamma   90.00
#
_symmetry.space_group_name_H-M   'P 1'
#
loop_
_entity.id
_entity.type
_entity.pdbx_description
1 polymer ?
#
loop_
_entity_poly.entity_id
_entity_poly.type
_entity_poly.pdbx_seq_one_letter_code
_entity_poly.pdbx_strand_id
1 'polypeptide(L)'
;MQQANQACRDITNEQSFEAAINIFADVPCAVCKRSLYPQQRSNLRANMYSILLPEELVALGTITTCSRCSNNIRKRKIPTTAYWNKMMPAEVPPELVNLTSVEERFLSRIVPFLKIVKLNNRFSQNWCKGQVILFAKDVVEIAEQLPLTPNQAGLVLVVESLENLSCSKEFVVDMQRLNRALTWLISNNHLYSDVQVHFETTLNIPHIL
;
A
#
# COMPACT_ATOMS: atom_id res chain seq x y z
N MET A 1 -37.64 -30.86 2.45
CA MET A 1 -36.60 -29.95 3.02
C MET A 1 -35.65 -30.63 4.02
N GLN A 2 -35.68 -31.96 4.19
CA GLN A 2 -34.77 -32.69 5.10
C GLN A 2 -33.69 -33.53 4.38
N GLN A 3 -33.76 -33.71 3.06
CA GLN A 3 -32.80 -34.54 2.30
C GLN A 3 -31.51 -33.79 1.88
N ALA A 4 -31.47 -32.46 1.97
CA ALA A 4 -30.28 -31.68 1.58
C ALA A 4 -29.21 -31.58 2.69
N ASN A 5 -29.57 -31.86 3.95
CA ASN A 5 -28.67 -31.77 5.11
C ASN A 5 -27.97 -33.10 5.47
N GLN A 6 -28.21 -34.16 4.70
CA GLN A 6 -27.60 -35.48 4.95
C GLN A 6 -26.38 -35.75 4.05
N ALA A 7 -26.14 -34.90 3.05
CA ALA A 7 -24.97 -35.01 2.16
C ALA A 7 -23.66 -34.44 2.75
N CYS A 8 -23.70 -33.87 3.96
CA CYS A 8 -22.51 -33.31 4.65
C CYS A 8 -21.96 -34.22 5.76
N ARG A 9 -22.35 -35.51 5.83
CA ARG A 9 -21.95 -36.41 6.93
C ARG A 9 -21.26 -37.70 6.53
N ASP A 10 -20.80 -37.82 5.29
CA ASP A 10 -19.89 -38.89 4.90
C ASP A 10 -18.52 -38.28 4.57
N ILE A 11 -17.73 -38.01 5.61
CA ILE A 11 -16.27 -37.92 5.48
C ILE A 11 -15.80 -39.35 5.26
N THR A 12 -15.95 -39.83 4.03
CA THR A 12 -15.35 -41.10 3.63
C THR A 12 -13.85 -40.88 3.48
N ASN A 13 -13.13 -41.36 4.50
CA ASN A 13 -11.70 -41.59 4.60
C ASN A 13 -10.89 -40.45 5.24
N GLU A 14 -10.62 -40.57 6.55
CA GLU A 14 -9.72 -39.72 7.35
C GLU A 14 -8.38 -39.47 6.64
N GLN A 15 -7.83 -40.49 5.98
CA GLN A 15 -6.62 -40.40 5.16
C GLN A 15 -6.72 -39.38 4.01
N SER A 16 -7.90 -39.25 3.40
CA SER A 16 -8.13 -38.27 2.32
C SER A 16 -8.20 -36.83 2.84
N PHE A 17 -8.77 -36.65 4.04
CA PHE A 17 -8.76 -35.37 4.73
C PHE A 17 -7.34 -34.99 5.15
N GLU A 18 -6.61 -35.90 5.79
CA GLU A 18 -5.21 -35.71 6.17
C GLU A 18 -4.34 -35.39 4.95
N ALA A 19 -4.53 -36.10 3.83
CA ALA A 19 -3.82 -35.81 2.59
C ALA A 19 -4.16 -34.40 2.07
N ALA A 20 -5.42 -33.96 2.14
CA ALA A 20 -5.85 -32.66 1.64
C ALA A 20 -5.36 -31.47 2.49
N ILE A 21 -5.33 -31.61 3.82
CA ILE A 21 -4.86 -30.53 4.72
C ILE A 21 -3.34 -30.37 4.68
N ASN A 22 -2.61 -31.41 4.25
CA ASN A 22 -1.14 -31.40 4.10
C ASN A 22 -0.68 -31.00 2.69
N ILE A 23 -1.56 -30.40 1.87
CA ILE A 23 -1.19 -29.80 0.59
C ILE A 23 -0.86 -28.34 0.82
N PHE A 24 0.32 -27.91 0.39
CA PHE A 24 0.78 -26.53 0.55
C PHE A 24 0.96 -25.82 -0.79
N ALA A 25 1.00 -24.49 -0.73
CA ALA A 25 1.41 -23.65 -1.84
C ALA A 25 2.93 -23.47 -1.80
N ASP A 26 3.61 -24.19 -2.66
CA ASP A 26 5.07 -24.42 -2.68
C ASP A 26 5.73 -23.84 -3.94
N VAL A 27 5.02 -23.82 -5.07
CA VAL A 27 5.55 -23.35 -6.35
C VAL A 27 5.01 -21.95 -6.67
N PRO A 28 5.86 -20.92 -6.83
CA PRO A 28 5.41 -19.60 -7.23
C PRO A 28 5.01 -19.58 -8.71
N CYS A 29 3.95 -18.82 -9.03
CA CYS A 29 3.62 -18.47 -10.40
C CYS A 29 4.77 -17.68 -11.04
N ALA A 30 5.27 -18.10 -12.20
CA ALA A 30 6.33 -17.39 -12.90
C ALA A 30 5.97 -15.93 -13.22
N VAL A 31 4.68 -15.64 -13.43
CA VAL A 31 4.15 -14.35 -13.87
C VAL A 31 3.82 -13.42 -12.71
N CYS A 32 2.95 -13.86 -11.78
CA CYS A 32 2.46 -13.00 -10.69
C CYS A 32 3.10 -13.29 -9.33
N LYS A 33 4.08 -14.20 -9.27
CA LYS A 33 4.84 -14.62 -8.08
C LYS A 33 4.02 -15.18 -6.90
N ARG A 34 2.69 -15.24 -6.99
CA ARG A 34 1.82 -15.91 -6.03
C ARG A 34 2.16 -17.40 -5.92
N SER A 35 2.33 -17.91 -4.70
CA SER A 35 2.46 -19.35 -4.42
C SER A 35 1.20 -20.11 -4.81
N LEU A 36 1.37 -21.23 -5.51
CA LEU A 36 0.29 -22.03 -6.08
C LEU A 36 0.20 -23.39 -5.39
N TYR A 37 -1.01 -23.76 -5.01
CA TYR A 37 -1.32 -25.16 -4.71
C TYR A 37 -1.19 -25.99 -5.99
N PRO A 38 -0.88 -27.31 -5.90
CA PRO A 38 -0.80 -28.21 -7.05
C PRO A 38 -1.95 -28.06 -8.05
N GLN A 39 -3.19 -27.95 -7.56
CA GLN A 39 -4.41 -27.83 -8.38
C GLN A 39 -4.52 -26.51 -9.15
N GLN A 40 -3.80 -25.46 -8.71
CA GLN A 40 -3.83 -24.13 -9.32
C GLN A 40 -2.75 -23.94 -10.40
N ARG A 41 -1.83 -24.90 -10.54
CA ARG A 41 -0.71 -24.86 -11.48
C ARG A 41 -1.22 -25.11 -12.89
N SER A 42 -0.72 -24.31 -13.83
CA SER A 42 -0.98 -24.47 -15.26
C SER A 42 0.30 -24.23 -16.04
N ASN A 43 0.59 -25.12 -16.97
CA ASN A 43 1.78 -25.02 -17.80
C ASN A 43 1.51 -24.09 -19.00
N LEU A 44 2.46 -23.21 -19.28
CA LEU A 44 2.41 -22.29 -20.41
C LEU A 44 3.72 -22.41 -21.20
N ARG A 45 3.61 -22.65 -22.51
CA ARG A 45 4.75 -22.62 -23.43
C ARG A 45 5.14 -21.17 -23.68
N ALA A 46 6.19 -20.69 -23.01
CA ALA A 46 6.62 -19.30 -23.03
C ALA A 46 7.07 -18.84 -24.44
N ASN A 47 7.70 -19.74 -25.21
CA ASN A 47 8.20 -19.46 -26.56
C ASN A 47 7.12 -18.94 -27.53
N MET A 48 5.86 -19.32 -27.32
CA MET A 48 4.74 -18.89 -28.16
C MET A 48 4.32 -17.44 -27.91
N TYR A 49 4.78 -16.83 -26.81
CA TYR A 49 4.39 -15.51 -26.33
C TYR A 49 5.60 -14.61 -26.07
N SER A 50 6.68 -14.77 -26.85
CA SER A 50 7.94 -14.03 -26.68
C SER A 50 7.79 -12.50 -26.70
N ILE A 51 6.78 -11.98 -27.39
CA ILE A 51 6.48 -10.54 -27.43
C ILE A 51 5.89 -10.03 -26.11
N LEU A 52 5.19 -10.88 -25.36
CA LEU A 52 4.47 -10.50 -24.13
C LEU A 52 5.24 -10.84 -22.84
N LEU A 53 6.13 -11.81 -22.92
CA LEU A 53 6.87 -12.34 -21.78
C LEU A 53 8.29 -11.79 -21.76
N PRO A 54 8.85 -11.49 -20.58
CA PRO A 54 10.26 -11.18 -20.42
C PRO A 54 11.15 -12.30 -20.97
N GLU A 55 12.32 -11.93 -21.49
CA GLU A 55 13.27 -12.85 -22.14
C GLU A 55 13.67 -14.01 -21.22
N GLU A 56 13.82 -13.74 -19.92
CA GLU A 56 14.14 -14.76 -18.92
C GLU A 56 13.07 -15.84 -18.80
N LEU A 57 11.80 -15.52 -19.01
CA LEU A 57 10.72 -16.51 -18.99
C LEU A 57 10.64 -17.29 -20.30
N VAL A 58 10.98 -16.65 -21.42
CA VAL A 58 11.03 -17.29 -22.74
C VAL A 58 12.15 -18.32 -22.77
N ALA A 59 13.33 -18.02 -22.22
CA ALA A 59 14.47 -18.93 -22.17
C ALA A 59 14.16 -20.26 -21.45
N LEU A 60 13.21 -20.27 -20.50
CA LEU A 60 12.79 -21.48 -19.78
C LEU A 60 11.92 -22.43 -20.62
N GLY A 61 11.40 -21.97 -21.77
CA GLY A 61 10.58 -22.77 -22.68
C GLY A 61 9.16 -23.04 -22.18
N THR A 62 9.01 -23.74 -21.06
CA THR A 62 7.72 -23.98 -20.39
C THR A 62 7.77 -23.47 -18.96
N ILE A 63 6.81 -22.62 -18.61
CA ILE A 63 6.71 -21.99 -17.29
C ILE A 63 5.44 -22.41 -16.56
N THR A 64 5.54 -22.51 -15.23
CA THR A 64 4.40 -22.76 -14.35
C THR A 64 3.71 -21.45 -14.00
N THR A 65 2.41 -21.38 -14.26
CA THR A 65 1.59 -20.18 -14.04
C THR A 65 0.28 -20.53 -13.35
N CYS A 66 -0.38 -19.56 -12.73
CA CYS A 66 -1.76 -19.75 -12.28
C CYS A 66 -2.73 -19.66 -13.47
N SER A 67 -3.92 -20.24 -13.32
CA SER A 67 -4.96 -20.23 -14.35
C SER A 67 -5.29 -18.81 -14.85
N ARG A 68 -5.31 -17.80 -13.96
CA ARG A 68 -5.55 -16.40 -14.33
C ARG A 68 -4.46 -15.82 -15.23
N CYS A 69 -3.19 -16.07 -14.91
CA CYS A 69 -2.07 -15.58 -15.73
C CYS A 69 -2.04 -16.28 -17.08
N SER A 70 -2.17 -17.61 -17.09
CA SER A 70 -2.23 -18.41 -18.32
C SER A 70 -3.35 -17.93 -19.26
N ASN A 71 -4.55 -17.69 -18.72
CA ASN A 71 -5.70 -17.25 -19.51
C ASN A 71 -5.52 -15.85 -20.10
N ASN A 72 -4.90 -14.92 -19.37
CA ASN A 72 -4.62 -13.58 -19.90
C ASN A 72 -3.57 -13.63 -21.02
N ILE A 73 -2.49 -14.38 -20.83
CA ILE A 73 -1.42 -14.49 -21.83
C ILE A 73 -1.92 -15.21 -23.10
N ARG A 74 -2.73 -16.26 -22.95
CA ARG A 74 -3.41 -16.92 -24.09
C ARG A 74 -4.31 -15.96 -24.87
N LYS A 75 -4.90 -14.97 -24.20
CA LYS A 75 -5.66 -13.86 -24.81
C LYS A 75 -4.78 -12.72 -25.33
N ARG A 76 -3.45 -12.90 -25.36
CA ARG A 76 -2.46 -11.88 -25.73
C ARG A 76 -2.58 -10.59 -24.90
N LYS A 77 -2.84 -10.72 -23.60
CA LYS A 77 -2.85 -9.61 -22.63
C LYS A 77 -1.85 -9.86 -21.51
N ILE A 78 -1.13 -8.82 -21.11
CA ILE A 78 -0.27 -8.86 -19.93
C ILE A 78 -1.17 -8.82 -18.68
N PRO A 79 -1.08 -9.80 -17.77
CA PRO A 79 -1.84 -9.75 -16.52
C PRO A 79 -1.50 -8.50 -15.71
N THR A 80 -2.50 -7.88 -15.09
CA THR A 80 -2.32 -6.72 -14.19
C THR A 80 -1.55 -7.03 -12.91
N THR A 81 -1.22 -8.29 -12.67
CA THR A 81 -0.42 -8.75 -11.53
C THR A 81 0.94 -9.31 -11.96
N ALA A 82 1.31 -9.18 -13.24
CA ALA A 82 2.60 -9.64 -13.73
C ALA A 82 3.75 -8.83 -13.10
N TYR A 83 4.83 -9.47 -12.64
CA TYR A 83 5.89 -8.75 -11.92
C TYR A 83 6.59 -7.65 -12.75
N TRP A 84 6.55 -7.77 -14.08
CA TRP A 84 7.16 -6.81 -15.02
C TRP A 84 6.19 -5.70 -15.46
N ASN A 85 4.97 -5.65 -14.94
CA ASN A 85 4.02 -4.60 -15.29
C ASN A 85 4.33 -3.23 -14.64
N LYS A 86 5.52 -3.09 -14.03
CA LYS A 86 5.96 -1.89 -13.29
C LYS A 86 5.05 -1.48 -12.12
N MET A 87 4.19 -2.40 -11.63
CA MET A 87 3.36 -2.19 -10.43
C MET A 87 3.97 -2.84 -9.19
N MET A 88 5.10 -3.54 -9.31
CA MET A 88 5.91 -3.92 -8.16
C MET A 88 6.50 -2.63 -7.57
N PRO A 89 6.17 -2.27 -6.31
CA PRO A 89 6.80 -1.13 -5.67
C PRO A 89 8.31 -1.36 -5.68
N ALA A 90 9.06 -0.36 -6.17
CA ALA A 90 10.50 -0.36 -5.98
C ALA A 90 10.81 -0.33 -4.48
N GLU A 91 12.03 -0.72 -4.11
CA GLU A 91 12.50 -0.51 -2.74
C GLU A 91 12.37 0.97 -2.39
N VAL A 92 11.86 1.23 -1.18
CA VAL A 92 11.72 2.59 -0.68
C VAL A 92 13.13 3.16 -0.50
N PRO A 93 13.45 4.33 -1.07
CA PRO A 93 14.78 4.92 -0.96
C PRO A 93 15.13 5.23 0.51
N PRO A 94 16.42 5.21 0.87
CA PRO A 94 16.88 5.38 2.25
C PRO A 94 16.49 6.74 2.85
N GLU A 95 16.28 7.76 2.03
CA GLU A 95 15.80 9.09 2.45
C GLU A 95 14.33 9.07 2.90
N LEU A 96 13.52 8.14 2.39
CA LEU A 96 12.09 8.05 2.70
C LEU A 96 11.76 6.91 3.68
N VAL A 97 12.59 5.88 3.79
CA VAL A 97 12.30 4.66 4.57
C VAL A 97 12.08 4.91 6.06
N ASN A 98 12.70 5.97 6.62
CA ASN A 98 12.67 6.27 8.05
C ASN A 98 11.78 7.46 8.42
N LEU A 99 10.91 7.90 7.51
CA LEU A 99 9.96 8.97 7.82
C LEU A 99 8.90 8.49 8.79
N THR A 100 8.63 9.29 9.82
CA THR A 100 7.47 9.10 10.69
C THR A 100 6.20 9.52 9.96
N SER A 101 5.04 8.99 10.38
CA SER A 101 3.74 9.41 9.84
C SER A 101 3.47 10.93 9.94
N VAL A 102 4.13 11.60 10.88
CA VAL A 102 4.07 13.06 11.04
C VAL A 102 4.92 13.73 9.97
N GLU A 103 6.17 13.29 9.78
CA GLU A 103 7.08 13.81 8.75
C GLU A 103 6.55 13.55 7.33
N GLU A 104 5.96 12.38 7.06
CA GLU A 104 5.25 12.11 5.80
C GLU A 104 4.15 13.15 5.53
N ARG A 105 3.45 13.57 6.60
CA ARG A 105 2.40 14.59 6.51
C ARG A 105 2.95 15.96 6.14
N PHE A 106 4.12 16.32 6.68
CA PHE A 106 4.85 17.55 6.33
C PHE A 106 5.29 17.58 4.86
N LEU A 107 5.56 16.40 4.27
CA LEU A 107 5.97 16.25 2.87
C LEU A 107 4.81 15.97 1.91
N SER A 108 3.58 15.82 2.43
CA SER A 108 2.44 15.46 1.60
C SER A 108 1.90 16.67 0.84
N ARG A 109 1.81 16.56 -0.48
CA ARG A 109 1.14 17.58 -1.31
C ARG A 109 -0.38 17.62 -1.08
N ILE A 110 -0.96 16.54 -0.56
CA ILE A 110 -2.40 16.38 -0.40
C ILE A 110 -2.71 15.93 1.02
N VAL A 111 -3.68 16.58 1.67
CA VAL A 111 -4.20 16.16 2.97
C VAL A 111 -5.60 15.56 2.76
N PRO A 112 -5.79 14.24 2.92
CA PRO A 112 -7.11 13.63 2.76
C PRO A 112 -8.01 13.97 3.96
N PHE A 113 -9.22 14.44 3.68
CA PHE A 113 -10.25 14.62 4.70
C PHE A 113 -11.07 13.35 4.83
N LEU A 114 -10.86 12.61 5.91
CA LEU A 114 -11.48 11.30 6.18
C LEU A 114 -12.36 11.38 7.43
N LYS A 115 -13.60 10.88 7.31
CA LYS A 115 -14.46 10.61 8.48
C LYS A 115 -14.26 9.15 8.90
N ILE A 116 -13.42 8.94 9.91
CA ILE A 116 -13.24 7.62 10.54
C ILE A 116 -14.32 7.45 11.59
N VAL A 117 -15.11 6.38 11.46
CA VAL A 117 -16.11 6.02 12.47
C VAL A 117 -15.59 4.82 13.24
N LYS A 118 -15.39 4.99 14.54
CA LYS A 118 -15.09 3.88 15.44
C LYS A 118 -16.38 3.10 15.66
N LEU A 119 -16.40 1.84 15.24
CA LEU A 119 -17.54 0.98 15.48
C LEU A 119 -17.51 0.53 16.94
N ASN A 120 -18.66 0.62 17.61
CA ASN A 120 -18.80 0.42 19.05
C ASN A 120 -18.76 -1.07 19.43
N ASN A 121 -17.62 -1.74 19.23
CA ASN A 121 -17.44 -3.10 19.71
C ASN A 121 -16.00 -3.31 20.23
N ARG A 122 -15.85 -4.13 21.29
CA ARG A 122 -14.57 -4.31 22.03
C ARG A 122 -13.36 -4.70 21.16
N PHE A 123 -13.62 -5.28 19.98
CA PHE A 123 -12.60 -5.72 19.02
C PHE A 123 -12.85 -5.16 17.60
N SER A 124 -13.55 -4.02 17.48
CA SER A 124 -13.96 -3.54 16.17
C SER A 124 -12.81 -2.90 15.39
N GLN A 125 -12.81 -3.14 14.08
CA GLN A 125 -11.92 -2.47 13.14
C GLN A 125 -12.41 -1.04 12.90
N ASN A 126 -11.49 -0.12 12.61
CA ASN A 126 -11.86 1.20 12.11
C ASN A 126 -12.56 1.04 10.75
N TRP A 127 -13.69 1.72 10.56
CA TRP A 127 -14.41 1.72 9.28
C TRP A 127 -14.49 3.14 8.72
N CYS A 128 -14.37 3.25 7.39
CA CYS A 128 -14.49 4.52 6.67
C CYS A 128 -15.89 4.60 6.05
N LYS A 129 -16.65 5.67 6.36
CA LYS A 129 -17.99 5.92 5.81
C LYS A 129 -18.03 7.26 5.08
N GLY A 130 -18.45 7.23 3.81
CA GLY A 130 -18.69 8.41 3.00
C GLY A 130 -17.79 8.49 1.76
N GLN A 131 -17.98 9.55 0.96
CA GLN A 131 -17.11 9.85 -0.17
C GLN A 131 -15.77 10.36 0.35
N VAL A 132 -14.67 9.74 -0.08
CA VAL A 132 -13.34 10.31 0.10
C VAL A 132 -13.20 11.42 -0.93
N ILE A 133 -13.29 12.66 -0.48
CA ILE A 133 -13.10 13.81 -1.35
C ILE A 133 -11.67 14.29 -1.15
N LEU A 134 -10.87 14.08 -2.19
CA LEU A 134 -9.59 14.76 -2.34
C LEU A 134 -9.91 16.21 -2.68
N PHE A 135 -9.98 17.07 -1.67
CA PHE A 135 -9.96 18.50 -1.93
C PHE A 135 -8.54 18.83 -2.37
N ALA A 136 -8.36 19.20 -3.64
CA ALA A 136 -7.31 20.14 -3.95
C ALA A 136 -7.63 21.38 -3.11
N LYS A 137 -6.87 21.61 -2.04
CA LYS A 137 -6.91 22.90 -1.32
C LYS A 137 -6.67 23.97 -2.38
N ASP A 138 -7.39 25.08 -2.31
CA ASP A 138 -7.35 26.15 -3.31
C ASP A 138 -5.90 26.47 -3.73
N VAL A 139 -5.67 26.47 -5.05
CA VAL A 139 -4.72 25.51 -5.67
C VAL A 139 -3.32 26.07 -5.95
N VAL A 140 -2.98 27.31 -5.58
CA VAL A 140 -1.69 27.89 -6.00
C VAL A 140 -0.70 28.05 -4.83
N GLU A 141 -1.11 28.54 -3.66
CA GLU A 141 -0.10 28.94 -2.65
C GLU A 141 0.36 27.83 -1.68
N ILE A 142 -0.40 26.74 -1.48
CA ILE A 142 -0.06 25.73 -0.44
C ILE A 142 0.51 24.43 -1.03
N ALA A 143 0.08 24.02 -2.23
CA ALA A 143 0.57 22.78 -2.86
C ALA A 143 2.00 22.90 -3.42
N GLU A 144 2.48 24.15 -3.57
CA GLU A 144 3.83 24.49 -3.98
C GLU A 144 4.77 24.61 -2.77
N GLN A 145 4.28 24.91 -1.56
CA GLN A 145 5.14 25.19 -0.41
C GLN A 145 5.34 23.96 0.47
N LEU A 146 6.55 23.38 0.45
CA LEU A 146 6.93 22.30 1.38
C LEU A 146 8.26 22.61 2.09
N PRO A 147 8.46 22.10 3.32
CA PRO A 147 7.50 21.36 4.14
C PRO A 147 6.31 22.23 4.61
N LEU A 148 5.15 21.59 4.83
CA LEU A 148 3.96 22.29 5.31
C LEU A 148 4.17 22.91 6.71
N THR A 149 3.44 23.97 7.06
CA THR A 149 3.36 24.38 8.49
C THR A 149 2.52 23.38 9.31
N PRO A 150 2.63 23.30 10.65
CA PRO A 150 1.86 22.36 11.47
C PRO A 150 0.35 22.43 11.23
N ASN A 151 -0.19 23.65 11.16
CA ASN A 151 -1.60 23.90 10.85
C ASN A 151 -2.00 23.35 9.47
N GLN A 152 -1.14 23.53 8.47
CA GLN A 152 -1.40 23.04 7.10
C GLN A 152 -1.24 21.52 6.98
N ALA A 153 -0.34 20.91 7.75
CA ALA A 153 -0.13 19.47 7.87
C ALA A 153 -1.29 18.74 8.59
N GLY A 154 -2.33 19.47 9.02
CA GLY A 154 -3.46 18.91 9.76
C GLY A 154 -3.05 18.41 11.15
N LEU A 155 -1.97 18.96 11.71
CA LEU A 155 -1.54 18.75 13.08
C LEU A 155 -2.21 19.83 13.93
N VAL A 156 -3.00 19.40 14.91
CA VAL A 156 -3.58 20.29 15.91
C VAL A 156 -2.80 20.04 17.20
N LEU A 157 -2.06 21.06 17.64
CA LEU A 157 -1.45 21.03 18.97
C LEU A 157 -2.55 21.39 19.98
N VAL A 158 -3.04 20.39 20.71
CA VAL A 158 -3.95 20.62 21.83
C VAL A 158 -3.09 20.68 23.09
N VAL A 159 -2.80 21.89 23.56
CA VAL A 159 -2.25 22.10 24.91
C VAL A 159 -3.45 22.26 25.83
N GLU A 160 -3.86 21.17 26.46
CA GLU A 160 -4.95 21.21 27.43
C GLU A 160 -4.36 21.51 28.81
N SER A 161 -4.53 22.75 29.30
CA SER A 161 -4.23 23.11 30.69
C SER A 161 -5.41 22.74 31.58
N LEU A 162 -5.63 21.43 31.81
CA LEU A 162 -6.57 20.94 32.81
C LEU A 162 -5.80 20.12 33.85
N GLU A 163 -6.03 20.41 35.13
CA GLU A 163 -5.34 19.79 36.27
C GLU A 163 -5.43 18.24 36.30
N ASN A 164 -6.32 17.62 35.49
CA ASN A 164 -6.70 16.21 35.60
C ASN A 164 -6.69 15.40 34.29
N LEU A 165 -6.12 15.91 33.19
CA LEU A 165 -6.00 15.17 31.91
C LEU A 165 -4.56 15.22 31.39
N SER A 166 -3.81 14.15 31.65
CA SER A 166 -2.40 14.00 31.23
C SER A 166 -2.27 13.19 29.94
N CYS A 167 -2.86 13.66 28.85
CA CYS A 167 -2.63 13.02 27.54
C CYS A 167 -2.42 14.07 26.44
N SER A 168 -1.32 14.81 26.53
CA SER A 168 -0.75 15.49 25.36
C SER A 168 0.03 14.45 24.55
N LYS A 169 -0.30 14.32 23.26
CA LYS A 169 0.50 13.53 22.33
C LYS A 169 1.48 14.47 21.65
N GLU A 170 2.72 14.48 22.14
CA GLU A 170 3.81 15.21 21.53
C GLU A 170 4.34 14.46 20.31
N PHE A 171 4.63 15.20 19.25
CA PHE A 171 5.21 14.66 18.03
C PHE A 171 6.55 15.35 17.78
N VAL A 172 7.62 14.57 17.80
CA VAL A 172 8.97 15.05 17.48
C VAL A 172 9.19 14.91 15.97
N VAL A 173 9.70 15.97 15.36
CA VAL A 173 9.97 16.05 13.92
C VAL A 173 11.45 16.32 13.69
N ASP A 174 12.09 15.50 12.88
CA ASP A 174 13.50 15.66 12.51
C ASP A 174 13.61 16.48 11.21
N MET A 175 13.98 17.75 11.35
CA MET A 175 14.10 18.67 10.23
C MET A 175 15.18 18.25 9.21
N GLN A 176 16.25 17.57 9.63
CA GLN A 176 17.27 17.09 8.70
C GLN A 176 16.74 15.93 7.86
N ARG A 177 15.91 15.07 8.46
CA ARG A 177 15.24 13.98 7.74
C ARG A 177 14.24 14.51 6.74
N LEU A 178 13.41 15.48 7.12
CA LEU A 178 12.51 16.18 6.20
C LEU A 178 13.26 16.79 5.02
N ASN A 179 14.38 17.46 5.28
CA ASN A 179 15.15 18.11 4.22
C ASN A 179 15.73 17.11 3.23
N ARG A 180 16.35 16.03 3.71
CA ARG A 180 16.87 14.95 2.85
C ARG A 180 15.76 14.30 2.02
N ALA A 181 14.63 14.01 2.65
CA ALA A 181 13.47 13.42 1.98
C ALA A 181 12.90 14.36 0.90
N LEU A 182 12.71 15.64 1.21
CA LEU A 182 12.17 16.62 0.27
C LEU A 182 13.11 16.83 -0.92
N THR A 183 14.41 16.94 -0.68
CA THR A 183 15.43 17.06 -1.73
C THR A 183 15.40 15.85 -2.66
N TRP A 184 15.28 14.65 -2.09
CA TRP A 184 15.15 13.42 -2.86
C TRP A 184 13.88 13.42 -3.71
N LEU A 185 12.74 13.82 -3.13
CA LEU A 185 11.45 13.88 -3.82
C LEU A 185 11.48 14.85 -5.00
N ILE A 186 12.01 16.07 -4.82
CA ILE A 186 12.13 17.06 -5.91
C ILE A 186 13.00 16.52 -7.05
N SER A 187 14.08 15.81 -6.72
CA SER A 187 15.04 15.29 -7.72
C SER A 187 14.53 14.05 -8.46
N ASN A 188 13.73 13.19 -7.81
CA ASN A 188 13.38 11.87 -8.33
C ASN A 188 11.89 11.68 -8.63
N ASN A 189 11.01 12.55 -8.13
CA ASN A 189 9.57 12.46 -8.31
C ASN A 189 9.05 13.69 -9.06
N HIS A 190 8.65 13.48 -10.33
CA HIS A 190 8.06 14.53 -11.16
C HIS A 190 6.86 15.24 -10.52
N LEU A 191 6.12 14.55 -9.63
CA LEU A 191 5.03 15.12 -8.85
C LEU A 191 5.50 16.09 -7.75
N TYR A 192 6.80 16.38 -7.63
CA TYR A 192 7.37 17.34 -6.69
C TYR A 192 8.23 18.40 -7.41
N SER A 193 8.20 18.42 -8.75
CA SER A 193 9.09 19.28 -9.56
C SER A 193 8.82 20.78 -9.42
N ASP A 194 7.61 21.15 -9.06
CA ASP A 194 7.10 22.52 -8.87
C ASP A 194 7.09 22.97 -7.41
N VAL A 195 7.68 22.18 -6.51
CA VAL A 195 7.70 22.49 -5.07
C VAL A 195 8.72 23.59 -4.77
N GLN A 196 8.25 24.68 -4.18
CA GLN A 196 9.00 25.73 -3.51
C GLN A 196 9.39 25.28 -2.09
N VAL A 197 10.69 25.30 -1.82
CA VAL A 197 11.26 24.83 -0.57
C VAL A 197 11.26 25.96 0.47
N HIS A 198 10.46 25.81 1.53
CA HIS A 198 10.36 26.76 2.64
C HIS A 198 10.82 26.12 3.95
N PHE A 199 12.13 26.16 4.20
CA PHE A 199 12.67 25.88 5.52
C PHE A 199 12.73 27.16 6.35
N GLU A 200 11.58 27.74 6.70
CA GLU A 200 11.60 28.80 7.71
C GLU A 200 11.96 28.17 9.07
N THR A 201 13.17 28.49 9.53
CA THR A 201 13.91 27.90 10.66
C THR A 201 13.25 28.07 12.03
N THR A 202 12.03 28.58 12.07
CA THR A 202 11.24 28.71 13.27
C THR A 202 9.85 28.22 12.95
N LEU A 203 9.57 26.97 13.31
CA LEU A 203 8.22 26.59 13.73
C LEU A 203 7.88 27.51 14.90
N ASN A 204 7.42 28.73 14.60
CA ASN A 204 6.92 29.66 15.57
C ASN A 204 5.56 29.08 15.96
N ILE A 205 5.61 28.04 16.78
CA ILE A 205 4.45 27.48 17.44
C ILE A 205 4.01 28.64 18.32
N PRO A 206 2.87 29.30 18.04
CA PRO A 206 2.40 30.33 18.94
C PRO A 206 2.36 29.71 20.34
N HIS A 207 3.06 30.33 21.30
CA HIS A 207 2.84 30.05 22.70
C HIS A 207 1.39 30.44 22.97
N ILE A 208 0.48 29.46 22.88
CA ILE A 208 -0.90 29.62 23.31
C ILE A 208 -0.84 29.48 24.83
N LEU A 209 -0.93 30.62 25.53
CA LEU A 209 -1.16 30.70 26.96
C LEU A 209 -2.50 30.05 27.32
#